data_AF-A0A915K5G5-F1
#
_entry.id   AF-A0A915K5G5-F1
#
_cell.length_a   1.000
_cell.length_b   1.000
_cell.length_c   1.000
_cell.angle_alpha   90.00
_cell.angle_beta   90.00
_cell.angle_gamma   90.00
#
_symmetry.space_group_name_H-M   'P 1'
#
loop_
_entity.id
_entity.type
_entity.pdbx_description
1 polymer ?
#
loop_
_entity_poly.entity_id
_entity_poly.type
_entity_poly.pdbx_seq_one_letter_code
_entity_poly.pdbx_strand_id
1 'polypeptide(L)'
;MRLDKNLLKKFNEVKQLFSDPRHNTVRGILKNSINPPCIPYFGTYLTSLTFLNERKTFLEQSQQENNSLSPKMDENSYKNENVNLINVAKCRKVYEIIGEIQLYQDQAYNLKVEPSMKVSIRIQFYILFYHID
;
A
#
# COMPACT_ATOMS: atom_id res chain seq x y z
N MET A 1 29.85 -24.89 12.50
CA MET A 1 29.77 -23.44 12.78
C MET A 1 28.68 -23.23 13.83
N ARG A 2 29.01 -22.77 15.06
CA ARG A 2 28.01 -22.52 16.11
C ARG A 2 27.40 -21.13 15.87
N LEU A 3 26.07 -21.07 15.75
CA LEU A 3 25.35 -19.81 15.60
C LEU A 3 25.41 -19.03 16.93
N ASP A 4 25.75 -17.74 16.87
CA ASP A 4 25.74 -16.88 18.06
C ASP A 4 24.32 -16.81 18.66
N LYS A 5 24.23 -17.03 19.98
CA LYS A 5 22.97 -17.03 20.72
C LYS A 5 22.27 -15.67 20.65
N ASN A 6 23.03 -14.57 20.63
CA ASN A 6 22.46 -13.22 20.52
C ASN A 6 21.84 -12.98 19.15
N LEU A 7 22.49 -13.44 18.08
CA LEU A 7 21.96 -13.37 16.72
C LEU A 7 20.67 -14.18 16.58
N LEU A 8 20.65 -15.41 17.13
CA LEU A 8 19.46 -16.25 17.14
C LEU A 8 18.29 -15.60 17.89
N LYS A 9 18.58 -14.94 19.02
CA LYS A 9 17.58 -14.19 19.78
C LYS A 9 16.98 -13.04 18.94
N LYS A 10 17.82 -12.18 18.35
CA LYS A 10 17.36 -11.07 17.48
C LYS A 10 16.55 -11.57 16.29
N PHE A 11 16.98 -12.67 15.67
CA PHE A 11 16.25 -13.29 14.57
C PHE A 11 14.84 -13.73 15.00
N ASN A 12 14.72 -14.39 16.15
CA ASN A 12 13.43 -14.84 16.67
C ASN A 12 12.52 -13.67 17.04
N GLU A 13 13.07 -12.58 17.60
CA GLU A 13 12.32 -11.34 17.87
C GLU A 13 11.74 -10.75 16.58
N VAL A 14 12.55 -10.65 15.51
CA VAL A 14 12.07 -10.19 14.19
C VAL A 14 11.04 -11.16 13.63
N LYS A 15 11.29 -12.47 13.67
CA LYS A 15 10.34 -13.48 13.18
C LYS A 15 8.99 -13.37 13.89
N GLN A 16 8.99 -13.20 15.21
CA GLN A 16 7.78 -13.02 16.00
C GLN A 16 7.04 -11.73 15.64
N LEU A 17 7.77 -10.64 15.40
CA LEU A 17 7.18 -9.36 15.02
C LEU A 17 6.43 -9.45 13.67
N PHE A 18 6.95 -10.25 12.73
CA PHE A 18 6.32 -10.50 11.42
C PHE A 18 5.34 -11.68 11.41
N SER A 19 5.09 -12.33 12.55
CA SER A 19 4.15 -13.46 12.62
C SER A 19 2.69 -13.07 12.39
N ASP A 20 2.31 -11.80 12.62
CA ASP A 20 0.95 -11.31 12.35
C ASP A 20 0.68 -11.25 10.84
N PRO A 21 -0.29 -12.00 10.29
CA PRO A 21 -0.62 -12.00 8.87
C PRO A 21 -0.96 -10.62 8.30
N ARG A 22 -1.50 -9.71 9.13
CA ARG A 22 -1.87 -8.35 8.72
C ARG A 22 -0.77 -7.32 9.01
N HIS A 23 0.32 -7.74 9.65
CA HIS A 23 1.44 -6.88 10.04
C HIS A 23 1.02 -5.62 10.82
N ASN A 24 -0.06 -5.69 11.63
CA ASN A 24 -0.58 -4.52 12.34
C ASN A 24 0.43 -4.01 13.37
N THR A 25 1.13 -4.91 14.04
CA THR A 25 2.18 -4.56 15.03
C THR A 25 3.31 -3.80 14.37
N VAL A 26 3.85 -4.31 13.25
CA VAL A 26 4.91 -3.65 12.46
C VAL A 26 4.44 -2.26 11.99
N ARG A 27 3.21 -2.17 11.47
CA ARG A 27 2.64 -0.91 10.99
C ARG A 27 2.42 0.09 12.13
N GLY A 28 2.00 -0.37 13.31
CA GLY A 28 1.83 0.47 14.49
C GLY A 28 3.16 1.05 14.97
N ILE A 29 4.21 0.23 15.05
CA ILE A 29 5.55 0.68 15.42
C ILE A 29 6.08 1.70 14.41
N LEU A 30 5.92 1.42 13.11
CA LEU A 30 6.35 2.34 12.05
C LEU A 30 5.70 3.73 12.21
N LYS A 31 4.38 3.77 12.45
CA LYS A 31 3.64 5.04 12.58
C LYS A 31 3.93 5.80 13.87
N ASN A 32 4.14 5.08 14.98
CA ASN A 32 4.15 5.69 16.31
C ASN A 32 5.56 5.88 16.89
N SER A 33 6.58 5.23 16.34
CA SER A 33 7.88 5.11 17.01
C SER A 33 9.09 5.25 16.08
N ILE A 34 8.89 5.44 14.78
CA ILE A 34 10.00 5.57 13.81
C ILE A 34 9.86 6.87 13.03
N ASN A 35 10.90 7.69 13.07
CA ASN A 35 11.03 8.86 12.22
C ASN A 35 11.80 8.50 10.93
N PRO A 36 11.47 9.11 9.78
CA PRO A 36 12.28 8.98 8.57
C PRO A 36 13.76 9.40 8.82
N PRO A 37 14.75 8.84 8.08
CA PRO A 37 14.61 7.97 6.92
C PRO A 37 14.38 6.50 7.35
N CYS A 38 13.31 5.89 6.82
CA CYS A 38 13.02 4.47 7.03
C CYS A 38 12.43 3.86 5.75
N ILE A 39 12.58 2.54 5.57
CA ILE A 39 11.99 1.81 4.44
C ILE A 39 10.88 0.91 4.98
N PRO A 40 9.60 1.32 4.85
CA PRO A 40 8.46 0.49 5.21
C PRO A 40 8.37 -0.81 4.39
N TYR A 41 7.76 -1.85 4.96
CA TYR A 41 7.46 -3.08 4.21
C TYR A 41 6.31 -2.85 3.23
N PHE A 42 6.66 -2.77 1.93
CA PHE A 42 5.74 -2.37 0.88
C PHE A 42 4.55 -3.32 0.66
N GLY A 43 4.72 -4.61 0.98
CA GLY A 43 3.66 -5.62 0.86
C GLY A 43 2.38 -5.25 1.62
N THR A 44 2.49 -4.56 2.76
CA THR A 44 1.32 -4.12 3.54
C THR A 44 0.45 -3.10 2.79
N TYR A 45 1.08 -2.20 2.03
CA TYR A 45 0.40 -1.21 1.20
C TYR A 45 -0.21 -1.87 -0.04
N LEU A 46 0.53 -2.77 -0.69
CA LEU A 46 0.04 -3.52 -1.84
C LEU A 46 -1.21 -4.32 -1.50
N THR A 47 -1.20 -5.09 -0.41
CA THR A 47 -2.38 -5.82 0.05
C THR A 47 -3.57 -4.88 0.28
N SER A 48 -3.35 -3.72 0.91
CA SER A 48 -4.40 -2.73 1.16
C SER A 48 -4.96 -2.13 -0.14
N LEU A 49 -4.09 -1.80 -1.10
CA LEU A 49 -4.47 -1.25 -2.41
C LEU A 49 -5.23 -2.29 -3.25
N THR A 50 -4.77 -3.54 -3.26
CA THR A 50 -5.45 -4.65 -3.94
C THR A 50 -6.85 -4.85 -3.37
N PHE A 51 -7.00 -4.90 -2.04
CA PHE A 51 -8.32 -5.03 -1.40
C PHE A 51 -9.27 -3.87 -1.70
N LEU A 52 -8.75 -2.64 -1.81
CA LEU A 52 -9.56 -1.48 -2.20
C LEU A 52 -9.98 -1.56 -3.67
N ASN A 53 -9.11 -2.10 -4.53
CA ASN A 53 -9.39 -2.25 -5.96
C ASN A 53 -10.44 -3.31 -6.26
N GLU A 54 -10.42 -4.44 -5.56
CA GLU A 54 -11.34 -5.55 -5.80
C GLU A 54 -12.78 -5.29 -5.31
N ARG A 55 -12.96 -4.51 -4.24
CA ARG A 55 -14.28 -4.36 -3.60
C ARG A 55 -15.19 -3.29 -4.21
N LYS A 56 -14.62 -2.29 -4.88
CA LYS A 56 -15.38 -1.16 -5.44
C LYS A 56 -14.73 -0.70 -6.74
N THR A 57 -15.48 -0.63 -7.83
CA THR A 57 -15.04 0.07 -9.03
C THR A 57 -14.92 1.57 -8.71
N PHE A 58 -14.04 2.27 -9.44
CA PHE A 58 -13.97 3.74 -9.35
C PHE A 58 -15.23 4.42 -9.90
N LEU A 59 -16.09 3.66 -10.58
CA LEU A 59 -17.39 4.06 -11.06
C LEU A 59 -18.45 3.35 -10.21
N GLU A 60 -19.25 4.09 -9.47
CA GLU A 60 -20.48 3.57 -8.86
C GLU A 60 -21.60 3.69 -9.90
N GLN A 61 -22.24 2.57 -10.21
CA GLN A 61 -23.54 2.61 -10.86
C GLN A 61 -24.51 3.20 -9.85
N SER A 62 -25.24 4.24 -10.22
CA SER A 62 -26.33 4.75 -9.39
C SER A 62 -27.36 3.64 -9.19
N GLN A 63 -27.29 2.93 -8.06
CA GLN A 63 -28.43 2.16 -7.60
C GLN A 63 -29.47 3.19 -7.18
N GLN A 64 -30.56 3.28 -7.95
CA GLN A 64 -31.80 3.84 -7.45
C GLN A 64 -32.20 2.99 -6.23
N GLU A 65 -31.87 3.44 -5.03
CA GLU A 65 -32.60 3.00 -3.85
C GLU A 65 -34.05 3.45 -4.07
N ASN A 66 -34.93 2.49 -4.29
CA ASN A 66 -36.38 2.69 -4.23
C ASN A 66 -36.75 3.12 -2.80
N ASN A 67 -36.59 4.40 -2.48
CA ASN A 67 -37.32 5.04 -1.40
C ASN A 67 -38.20 6.12 -2.02
N SER A 68 -39.45 5.69 -2.25
CA SER A 68 -40.59 6.51 -2.62
C SER A 68 -40.67 7.77 -1.77
N LEU A 69 -40.46 8.93 -2.39
CA LEU A 69 -41.15 10.20 -2.12
C LEU A 69 -40.62 11.25 -3.11
N SER A 70 -41.14 11.23 -4.34
CA SER A 70 -40.98 12.34 -5.28
C SER A 70 -42.08 13.36 -5.06
N PRO A 71 -41.81 14.68 -4.93
CA PRO A 71 -42.68 15.69 -5.48
C PRO A 71 -42.42 15.77 -6.98
N LYS A 72 -43.51 15.67 -7.75
CA LYS A 72 -43.54 15.78 -9.21
C LYS A 72 -43.11 17.19 -9.62
N MET A 73 -42.22 17.33 -10.61
CA MET A 73 -42.24 18.45 -11.56
C MET A 73 -41.35 18.19 -12.79
N ASP A 74 -42.02 18.35 -13.93
CA ASP A 74 -41.61 18.77 -15.27
C ASP A 74 -40.93 17.82 -16.27
N GLU A 75 -41.65 17.66 -17.40
CA GLU A 75 -41.38 16.85 -18.57
C GLU A 75 -40.29 17.45 -19.48
N ASN A 76 -39.03 17.06 -19.26
CA ASN A 76 -38.05 17.00 -20.34
C ASN A 76 -37.17 15.77 -20.14
N SER A 77 -37.41 14.78 -21.00
CA SER A 77 -36.84 13.44 -20.97
C SER A 77 -35.33 13.45 -21.26
N TYR A 78 -34.53 13.70 -20.23
CA TYR A 78 -33.16 13.21 -20.19
C TYR A 78 -33.25 11.70 -19.95
N LYS A 79 -33.00 10.92 -20.99
CA LYS A 79 -32.76 9.48 -20.88
C LYS A 79 -31.72 9.30 -19.78
N ASN A 80 -32.10 8.58 -18.72
CA ASN A 80 -31.20 8.15 -17.66
C ASN A 80 -30.15 7.21 -18.29
N GLU A 81 -29.14 7.79 -18.93
CA GLU A 81 -27.88 7.11 -19.13
C GLU A 81 -27.39 6.75 -17.73
N ASN A 82 -26.97 5.50 -17.52
CA ASN A 82 -26.34 5.09 -16.28
C ASN A 82 -25.14 6.00 -16.04
N VAL A 83 -25.33 7.07 -15.26
CA VAL A 83 -24.27 8.03 -14.98
C VAL A 83 -23.29 7.28 -14.09
N ASN A 84 -22.17 6.90 -14.69
CA ASN A 84 -21.06 6.30 -13.96
C ASN A 84 -20.46 7.38 -13.05
N LEU A 85 -20.89 7.41 -11.78
CA LEU A 85 -20.42 8.39 -10.81
C LEU A 85 -19.06 7.97 -10.26
N ILE A 86 -18.14 8.92 -10.11
CA ILE A 86 -16.82 8.62 -9.55
C ILE A 86 -16.94 8.36 -8.05
N ASN A 87 -16.38 7.24 -7.60
CA ASN A 87 -16.29 6.89 -6.20
C ASN A 87 -15.20 7.70 -5.48
N VAL A 88 -15.52 8.93 -5.07
CA VAL A 88 -14.58 9.83 -4.37
C VAL A 88 -14.09 9.22 -3.05
N ALA A 89 -14.92 8.43 -2.36
CA ALA A 89 -14.53 7.78 -1.12
C ALA A 89 -13.43 6.74 -1.34
N LYS A 90 -13.47 5.99 -2.44
CA LYS A 90 -12.39 5.08 -2.83
C LYS A 90 -11.11 5.86 -3.17
N CYS A 91 -11.23 6.93 -3.98
CA CYS A 91 -10.09 7.78 -4.32
C CYS A 91 -9.40 8.33 -3.07
N ARG A 92 -10.17 8.78 -2.07
CA ARG A 92 -9.63 9.26 -0.79
C ARG A 92 -8.82 8.17 -0.06
N LYS A 93 -9.36 6.95 0.05
CA LYS A 93 -8.66 5.85 0.73
C LYS A 93 -7.35 5.46 0.03
N VAL A 94 -7.35 5.46 -1.30
CA VAL A 94 -6.13 5.21 -2.08
C VAL A 94 -5.12 6.33 -1.85
N TYR A 95 -5.58 7.59 -1.87
CA TYR A 95 -4.75 8.75 -1.61
C TYR A 95 -4.11 8.70 -0.22
N GLU A 96 -4.84 8.31 0.82
CA GLU A 96 -4.29 8.16 2.18
C GLU A 96 -3.11 7.17 2.22
N ILE A 97 -3.21 6.05 1.50
CA ILE A 97 -2.13 5.06 1.41
C ILE A 97 -0.93 5.63 0.65
N ILE A 98 -1.16 6.26 -0.50
CA ILE A 98 -0.08 6.84 -1.32
C ILE A 98 0.63 7.98 -0.57
N GLY A 99 -0.13 8.85 0.11
CA GLY A 99 0.42 9.93 0.92
C GLY A 99 1.27 9.42 2.07
N GLU A 100 0.86 8.32 2.72
CA GLU A 100 1.67 7.64 3.74
C GLU A 100 3.00 7.15 3.14
N ILE A 101 2.99 6.56 1.94
CA ILE A 101 4.21 6.12 1.25
C ILE A 101 5.13 7.29 0.93
N GLN A 102 4.58 8.40 0.41
CA GLN A 102 5.33 9.58 0.03
C GLN A 102 6.04 10.23 1.23
N LEU A 103 5.42 10.23 2.40
CA LEU A 103 6.02 10.74 3.65
C LEU A 103 7.37 10.07 3.96
N TYR A 104 7.48 8.75 3.75
CA TYR A 104 8.71 8.01 4.01
C TYR A 104 9.73 8.09 2.86
N GLN A 105 9.35 8.60 1.70
CA GLN A 105 10.24 8.79 0.55
C GLN A 105 10.93 10.16 0.54
N ASP A 106 10.45 11.13 1.31
CA ASP A 106 10.94 12.51 1.31
C ASP A 106 12.36 12.64 1.89
N GLN A 107 12.69 11.84 2.90
CA GLN A 107 13.97 11.91 3.59
C GLN A 107 14.92 10.77 3.16
N ALA A 108 16.06 11.15 2.58
CA ALA A 108 17.11 10.20 2.23
C ALA A 108 17.95 9.78 3.46
N TYR A 109 18.50 8.56 3.40
CA TYR A 109 19.51 8.13 4.37
C TYR A 109 20.79 8.93 4.23
N ASN A 110 21.34 9.37 5.36
CA ASN A 110 22.66 10.00 5.41
C ASN A 110 23.79 8.96 5.40
N LEU A 111 23.86 8.17 4.33
CA LEU A 111 24.86 7.13 4.11
C LEU A 111 25.70 7.47 2.88
N LYS A 112 27.01 7.19 2.94
CA LYS A 112 27.89 7.34 1.79
C LYS A 112 27.73 6.13 0.87
N VAL A 113 27.40 6.39 -0.39
CA VAL A 113 27.27 5.32 -1.39
C VAL A 113 28.66 4.83 -1.78
N GLU A 114 28.87 3.52 -1.68
CA GLU A 114 30.04 2.88 -2.24
C GLU A 114 29.75 2.34 -3.66
N PRO A 115 30.40 2.86 -4.72
CA PRO A 115 30.09 2.48 -6.10
C PRO A 115 30.28 0.99 -6.40
N SER A 116 31.32 0.34 -5.89
CA SER A 116 31.58 -1.08 -6.17
C SER A 116 30.46 -1.98 -5.65
N MET A 117 30.00 -1.73 -4.43
CA MET A 117 28.87 -2.46 -3.83
C MET A 117 27.57 -2.20 -4.59
N LYS A 118 27.30 -0.95 -4.97
CA LYS A 118 26.10 -0.59 -5.72
C LYS A 118 26.03 -1.31 -7.07
N VAL A 119 27.14 -1.37 -7.79
CA VAL A 119 27.22 -2.09 -9.08
C VAL A 119 27.04 -3.59 -8.86
N SER A 120 27.74 -4.17 -7.87
CA SER A 120 27.66 -5.60 -7.57
C SER A 120 26.23 -6.04 -7.23
N ILE A 121 25.56 -5.34 -6.31
CA ILE A 121 24.17 -5.64 -5.95
C ILE A 121 23.26 -5.50 -7.17
N ARG A 122 23.42 -4.44 -7.97
CA ARG A 122 22.58 -4.21 -9.16
C ARG A 122 22.73 -5.33 -10.20
N ILE A 123 23.96 -5.79 -10.44
CA ILE A 123 24.23 -6.91 -11.35
C ILE A 123 23.62 -8.21 -10.79
N GLN A 124 23.78 -8.47 -9.49
CA GLN A 124 23.23 -9.68 -8.88
C GLN A 124 21.70 -9.72 -8.96
N PHE A 125 21.04 -8.58 -8.75
CA PHE A 125 19.60 -8.45 -9.01
C PHE A 125 19.28 -8.68 -10.50
N TYR A 126 20.03 -8.10 -11.42
CA TYR A 126 19.79 -8.29 -12.85
C TYR A 126 19.90 -9.78 -13.25
N ILE A 127 20.92 -10.50 -12.78
CA ILE A 127 21.10 -11.93 -13.05
C ILE A 127 19.95 -12.76 -12.45
N LEU A 128 19.56 -12.48 -11.21
CA LEU A 128 18.47 -13.21 -10.53
C LEU A 128 17.11 -13.03 -11.20
N PHE A 129 16.82 -11.86 -11.79
CA PHE A 129 15.51 -11.54 -12.34
C PHE A 129 15.42 -11.64 -13.87
N TYR A 130 16.53 -11.59 -14.60
CA TYR A 130 16.55 -11.59 -16.07
C TYR A 130 17.25 -12.80 -16.70
N HIS A 131 17.75 -13.76 -15.90
CA HIS A 131 18.38 -14.98 -16.41
C HIS A 131 17.72 -16.28 -15.91
N ILE A 132 16.52 -16.17 -15.32
CA ILE A 132 15.61 -17.31 -15.12
C ILE A 132 14.65 -17.31 -16.31
N ASP A 133 15.10 -17.85 -17.44
CA ASP A 133 14.27 -18.45 -18.47
C ASP A 133 14.48 -19.97 -18.42
#